data_AF-A0A960XG56-F1
#
_entry.id   AF-A0A960XG56-F1
#
_cell.length_a   1.000
_cell.length_b   1.000
_cell.length_c   1.000
_cell.angle_alpha   90.00
_cell.angle_beta   90.00
_cell.angle_gamma   90.00
#
_symmetry.space_group_name_H-M   'P 1'
#
loop_
_entity.id
_entity.type
_entity.pdbx_description
1 polymer ?
#
loop_
_entity_poly.entity_id
_entity_poly.type
_entity_poly.pdbx_seq_one_letter_code
_entity_poly.pdbx_strand_id
1 'polypeptide(L)'
;MVSRLWKVLGLWVLPSVLLAQDEPLNRMFTGLDLFSEVEGAEYQVVGFAKDRMLGTRDGKLYSMSLTSSLRYQFVPKITRRKAQLDKVVAEPFYSRYWEDFQALQATTSGIDFAEDVYNVYASSHTRSGARFSTLLTGEQASGGNPSLGKTESLAKIEAFDSLSYDLEYRLQNPEQFFDSLKLAFSLTLSHTLKNAYAVILVRFRTDNGRKVHQRPLHRVLGELNKDESRNFRFNFSGFPSGFEMEDLEFHFYSTGLEIPHQDSPGLIEMNDEDSFAYLLAKYKNGAGKPEPILFKPLDSGPVMSLISPEEVRRVKVDLLVRKDGTVSMDLVNLETASASTGLTQYLEGLRFFPAKESGRAIEARLFLPLTSLIHLDG
;
A
#
# COMPACT_ATOMS: atom_id res chain seq x y z
N MET A 1 0.58 -19.95 -31.06
CA MET A 1 1.59 -20.51 -30.14
C MET A 1 1.74 -19.59 -28.91
N VAL A 2 0.65 -19.34 -28.16
CA VAL A 2 0.62 -18.72 -26.82
C VAL A 2 -0.74 -19.12 -26.21
N SER A 3 -0.89 -20.35 -25.67
CA SER A 3 -2.16 -20.74 -25.01
C SER A 3 -2.04 -21.96 -24.08
N ARG A 4 -0.94 -22.10 -23.34
CA ARG A 4 -0.79 -23.16 -22.32
C ARG A 4 -0.05 -22.62 -21.10
N LEU A 5 -0.76 -21.93 -20.21
CA LEU A 5 -0.27 -21.62 -18.84
C LEU A 5 -1.36 -21.30 -17.81
N TRP A 6 -2.63 -21.64 -18.07
CA TRP A 6 -3.76 -21.26 -17.21
C TRP A 6 -4.55 -22.46 -16.69
N LYS A 7 -3.91 -23.43 -16.03
CA LYS A 7 -4.62 -24.61 -15.51
C LYS A 7 -4.15 -25.20 -14.16
N VAL A 8 -3.43 -24.46 -13.31
CA VAL A 8 -2.96 -25.00 -12.01
C VAL A 8 -3.51 -24.31 -10.75
N LEU A 9 -4.27 -23.22 -10.84
CA LEU A 9 -4.84 -22.59 -9.63
C LEU A 9 -6.37 -22.61 -9.67
N GLY A 10 -6.93 -23.78 -9.40
CA GLY A 10 -8.28 -23.90 -8.86
C GLY A 10 -8.28 -23.48 -7.39
N LEU A 11 -7.97 -22.21 -7.11
CA LEU A 11 -8.19 -21.62 -5.78
C LEU A 11 -9.59 -21.02 -5.78
N TRP A 12 -10.49 -21.67 -5.06
CA TRP A 12 -11.56 -20.92 -4.40
C TRP A 12 -10.88 -19.95 -3.46
N VAL A 13 -11.02 -18.64 -3.72
CA VAL A 13 -10.56 -17.57 -2.83
C VAL A 13 -11.50 -17.53 -1.62
N LEU A 14 -11.41 -18.55 -0.76
CA LEU A 14 -11.42 -18.26 0.67
C LEU A 14 -10.15 -17.43 0.93
N PRO A 15 -10.14 -16.47 1.87
CA PRO A 15 -8.93 -15.73 2.17
C PRO A 15 -7.89 -16.71 2.75
N SER A 16 -7.08 -17.31 1.89
CA SER A 16 -5.95 -18.20 2.22
C SER A 16 -4.76 -17.42 2.81
N VAL A 17 -5.07 -16.38 3.57
CA VAL A 17 -4.11 -15.41 4.08
C VAL A 17 -4.02 -15.62 5.56
N LEU A 18 -3.19 -16.56 5.99
CA LEU A 18 -2.79 -16.65 7.39
C LEU A 18 -1.62 -17.62 7.62
N LEU A 19 -0.69 -17.76 6.69
CA LEU A 19 0.34 -18.80 6.81
C LEU A 19 1.74 -18.29 6.41
N ALA A 20 2.39 -17.61 7.36
CA ALA A 20 3.84 -17.57 7.49
C ALA A 20 4.17 -17.56 8.99
N GLN A 21 5.14 -18.39 9.39
CA GLN A 21 5.57 -18.66 10.75
C GLN A 21 6.47 -17.53 11.31
N ASP A 22 6.58 -17.51 12.64
CA ASP A 22 7.52 -16.75 13.50
C ASP A 22 7.10 -15.42 14.16
N GLU A 23 5.83 -15.01 14.11
CA GLU A 23 5.33 -13.96 15.02
C GLU A 23 4.12 -14.43 15.84
N PRO A 24 4.22 -14.47 17.19
CA PRO A 24 3.22 -15.10 18.06
C PRO A 24 1.94 -14.29 18.20
N LEU A 25 1.97 -12.99 17.94
CA LEU A 25 0.83 -12.09 18.15
C LEU A 25 0.17 -11.73 16.84
N ASN A 26 -1.16 -11.88 16.77
CA ASN A 26 -1.92 -11.27 15.71
C ASN A 26 -2.11 -9.79 16.06
N ARG A 27 -2.23 -8.94 15.04
CA ARG A 27 -2.44 -7.51 15.20
C ARG A 27 -3.75 -7.15 14.53
N MET A 28 -4.64 -6.54 15.30
CA MET A 28 -5.85 -5.94 14.75
C MET A 28 -5.59 -4.46 14.51
N PHE A 29 -6.11 -3.94 13.41
CA PHE A 29 -5.98 -2.55 13.03
C PHE A 29 -7.17 -2.15 12.17
N THR A 30 -7.40 -0.84 12.05
CA THR A 30 -8.36 -0.29 11.09
C THR A 30 -7.61 -0.07 9.79
N GLY A 31 -7.84 -0.97 8.84
CA GLY A 31 -7.26 -0.88 7.51
C GLY A 31 -8.22 -0.29 6.50
N LEU A 32 -7.78 -0.27 5.25
CA LEU A 32 -8.44 0.31 4.10
C LEU A 32 -8.66 -0.77 3.03
N ASP A 33 -9.92 -1.11 2.77
CA ASP A 33 -10.29 -1.89 1.58
C ASP A 33 -10.43 -0.95 0.39
N LEU A 34 -9.86 -1.36 -0.75
CA LEU A 34 -9.77 -0.56 -1.96
C LEU A 34 -10.70 -1.13 -3.02
N PHE A 35 -11.46 -0.26 -3.66
CA PHE A 35 -12.41 -0.63 -4.70
C PHE A 35 -12.25 0.29 -5.91
N SER A 36 -12.57 -0.22 -7.09
CA SER A 36 -12.68 0.58 -8.30
C SER A 36 -14.00 0.32 -8.98
N GLU A 37 -14.64 1.39 -9.45
CA GLU A 37 -15.86 1.28 -10.24
C GLU A 37 -15.54 1.50 -11.72
N VAL A 38 -15.87 0.50 -12.54
CA VAL A 38 -15.70 0.54 -14.00
C VAL A 38 -17.02 0.10 -14.62
N GLU A 39 -17.64 0.99 -15.40
CA GLU A 39 -18.93 0.73 -16.08
C GLU A 39 -20.04 0.27 -15.12
N GLY A 40 -20.11 0.87 -13.93
CA GLY A 40 -21.10 0.55 -12.89
C GLY A 40 -20.84 -0.77 -12.14
N ALA A 41 -19.73 -1.45 -12.43
CA ALA A 41 -19.30 -2.63 -11.71
C ALA A 41 -18.18 -2.31 -10.73
N GLU A 42 -18.29 -2.86 -9.52
CA GLU A 42 -17.27 -2.73 -8.48
C GLU A 42 -16.25 -3.88 -8.55
N TYR A 43 -14.98 -3.53 -8.41
CA TYR A 43 -13.84 -4.44 -8.40
C TYR A 43 -13.01 -4.19 -7.14
N GLN A 44 -12.70 -5.24 -6.38
CA GLN A 44 -11.77 -5.13 -5.26
C GLN A 44 -10.35 -4.98 -5.79
N VAL A 45 -9.64 -3.93 -5.41
CA VAL A 45 -8.28 -3.68 -5.89
C VAL A 45 -7.31 -4.60 -5.17
N VAL A 46 -6.53 -5.35 -5.95
CA VAL A 46 -5.54 -6.31 -5.46
C VAL A 46 -4.10 -5.94 -5.82
N GLY A 47 -3.91 -4.88 -6.61
CA GLY A 47 -2.59 -4.42 -7.01
C GLY A 47 -2.60 -3.23 -7.95
N PHE A 48 -1.40 -2.70 -8.17
CA PHE A 48 -1.14 -1.67 -9.17
C PHE A 48 0.03 -2.12 -10.05
N ALA A 49 -0.08 -1.82 -11.34
CA ALA A 49 1.00 -1.83 -12.32
C ALA A 49 1.30 -0.37 -12.72
N LYS A 50 2.32 -0.15 -13.56
CA LYS A 50 2.82 1.19 -13.93
C LYS A 50 1.71 2.17 -14.34
N ASP A 51 0.74 1.71 -15.12
CA ASP A 51 -0.32 2.50 -15.74
C ASP A 51 -1.70 1.87 -15.56
N ARG A 52 -1.81 0.82 -14.74
CA ARG A 52 -3.04 0.04 -14.58
C ARG A 52 -3.29 -0.35 -13.14
N MET A 53 -4.56 -0.47 -12.79
CA MET A 53 -5.03 -1.03 -11.55
C MET A 53 -5.40 -2.50 -11.78
N LEU A 54 -5.06 -3.37 -10.85
CA LEU A 54 -5.46 -4.78 -10.87
C LEU A 54 -6.56 -4.98 -9.86
N GLY A 55 -7.68 -5.55 -10.28
CA GLY A 55 -8.81 -5.79 -9.40
C GLY A 55 -9.44 -7.15 -9.62
N THR A 56 -10.14 -7.65 -8.61
CA THR A 56 -10.87 -8.91 -8.68
C THR A 56 -12.36 -8.69 -8.56
N ARG A 57 -13.11 -9.45 -9.34
CA ARG A 57 -14.57 -9.55 -9.25
C ARG A 57 -14.98 -11.00 -9.50
N ASP A 58 -15.79 -11.55 -8.61
CA ASP A 58 -16.24 -12.96 -8.66
C ASP A 58 -15.06 -13.95 -8.79
N GLY A 59 -13.95 -13.66 -8.11
CA GLY A 59 -12.72 -14.46 -8.14
C GLY A 59 -11.90 -14.35 -9.43
N LYS A 60 -12.33 -13.55 -10.42
CA LYS A 60 -11.58 -13.32 -11.67
C LYS A 60 -10.77 -12.04 -11.57
N LEU A 61 -9.56 -12.06 -12.13
CA LEU A 61 -8.65 -10.91 -12.18
C LEU A 61 -8.91 -10.06 -13.42
N TYR A 62 -8.95 -8.74 -13.23
CA TYR A 62 -9.17 -7.73 -14.25
C TYR A 62 -8.09 -6.65 -14.18
N SER A 63 -7.83 -6.01 -15.32
CA SER A 63 -6.88 -4.91 -15.43
C SER A 63 -7.58 -3.66 -15.94
N MET A 64 -7.57 -2.61 -15.11
CA MET A 64 -8.37 -1.39 -15.27
C MET A 64 -7.45 -0.16 -15.43
N SER A 65 -7.97 0.92 -16.01
CA SER A 65 -7.25 2.19 -16.09
C SER A 65 -7.10 2.81 -14.70
N LEU A 66 -5.97 3.51 -14.45
CA LEU A 66 -5.78 4.31 -13.24
C LEU A 66 -6.73 5.51 -13.14
N THR A 67 -7.36 5.90 -14.26
CA THR A 67 -8.37 6.97 -14.30
C THR A 67 -9.72 6.56 -13.70
N SER A 68 -9.91 5.27 -13.41
CA SER A 68 -11.13 4.77 -12.78
C SER A 68 -11.24 5.32 -11.35
N SER A 69 -12.45 5.55 -10.86
CA SER A 69 -12.67 6.08 -9.51
C SER A 69 -12.19 5.09 -8.45
N LEU A 70 -11.08 5.41 -7.79
CA LEU A 70 -10.61 4.66 -6.63
C LEU A 70 -11.47 5.06 -5.42
N ARG A 71 -12.19 4.09 -4.87
CA ARG A 71 -12.98 4.20 -3.65
C ARG A 71 -12.30 3.39 -2.56
N TYR A 72 -12.61 3.73 -1.32
CA TYR A 72 -12.07 3.02 -0.18
C TYR A 72 -13.06 2.96 0.97
N GLN A 73 -12.88 1.97 1.83
CA GLN A 73 -13.65 1.78 3.06
C GLN A 73 -12.73 1.38 4.20
N PHE A 74 -12.89 2.03 5.35
CA PHE A 74 -12.21 1.63 6.57
C PHE A 74 -12.87 0.38 7.14
N VAL A 75 -12.08 -0.66 7.37
CA VAL A 75 -12.55 -1.94 7.91
C VAL A 75 -11.58 -2.49 8.95
N PRO A 76 -12.06 -3.15 10.01
CA PRO A 76 -11.16 -3.82 10.94
C PRO A 76 -10.52 -5.06 10.28
N LYS A 77 -9.20 -5.12 10.34
CA LYS A 77 -8.37 -6.19 9.78
C LYS A 77 -7.54 -6.84 10.87
N ILE A 78 -7.14 -8.08 10.61
CA ILE A 78 -6.21 -8.81 11.48
C ILE A 78 -5.12 -9.42 10.62
N THR A 79 -3.87 -9.33 11.06
CA THR A 79 -2.72 -9.89 10.36
C THR A 79 -1.57 -10.15 11.32
N ARG A 80 -0.63 -10.99 10.92
CA ARG A 80 0.63 -11.20 11.62
C ARG A 80 1.79 -10.41 11.03
N ARG A 81 1.61 -9.89 9.81
CA ARG A 81 2.66 -9.12 9.12
C ARG A 81 2.75 -7.73 9.72
N LYS A 82 3.97 -7.21 9.78
CA LYS A 82 4.26 -5.87 10.24
C LYS A 82 5.24 -5.20 9.28
N ALA A 83 5.00 -3.92 9.06
CA ALA A 83 5.94 -2.99 8.49
C ALA A 83 6.46 -2.03 9.59
N GLN A 84 7.63 -1.48 9.36
CA GLN A 84 8.15 -0.34 10.10
C GLN A 84 8.32 0.82 9.12
N LEU A 85 7.65 1.93 9.42
CA LEU A 85 7.69 3.16 8.63
C LEU A 85 8.56 4.20 9.32
N ASP A 86 9.69 4.58 8.74
CA ASP A 86 10.59 5.55 9.34
C ASP A 86 10.84 6.74 8.40
N LYS A 87 11.35 7.85 8.97
CA LYS A 87 11.86 9.02 8.22
C LYS A 87 10.85 9.59 7.22
N VAL A 88 9.58 9.68 7.60
CA VAL A 88 8.54 10.30 6.77
C VAL A 88 8.83 11.79 6.64
N VAL A 89 9.03 12.24 5.41
CA VAL A 89 9.21 13.63 5.02
C VAL A 89 8.19 13.94 3.94
N ALA A 90 7.43 14.99 4.14
CA ALA A 90 6.37 15.42 3.25
C ALA A 90 6.42 16.93 3.07
N GLU A 91 6.75 17.36 1.87
CA GLU A 91 7.06 18.75 1.54
C GLU A 91 6.18 19.17 0.35
N PRO A 92 5.20 20.07 0.56
CA PRO A 92 4.56 20.76 -0.54
C PRO A 92 5.59 21.51 -1.39
N PHE A 93 5.40 21.54 -2.71
CA PHE A 93 6.25 22.29 -3.63
C PHE A 93 5.47 22.75 -4.86
N TYR A 94 6.04 23.67 -5.63
CA TYR A 94 5.45 24.14 -6.89
C TYR A 94 6.01 23.35 -8.08
N SER A 95 5.11 22.70 -8.83
CA SER A 95 5.42 21.76 -9.92
C SER A 95 6.35 22.33 -10.98
N ARG A 96 6.13 23.57 -11.41
CA ARG A 96 6.94 24.21 -12.46
C ARG A 96 8.41 24.32 -12.09
N TYR A 97 8.73 24.65 -10.82
CA TYR A 97 10.13 24.68 -10.39
C TYR A 97 10.81 23.31 -10.53
N TRP A 98 10.06 22.21 -10.39
CA TRP A 98 10.61 20.87 -10.56
C TRP A 98 10.86 20.49 -12.01
N GLU A 99 9.96 20.88 -12.93
CA GLU A 99 10.17 20.67 -14.38
C GLU A 99 11.40 21.44 -14.86
N ASP A 100 11.52 22.71 -14.43
CA ASP A 100 12.70 23.54 -14.72
C ASP A 100 13.96 22.91 -14.11
N PHE A 101 13.90 22.43 -12.86
CA PHE A 101 15.01 21.74 -12.20
C PHE A 101 15.43 20.44 -12.91
N GLN A 102 14.49 19.61 -13.38
CA GLN A 102 14.83 18.40 -14.13
C GLN A 102 15.41 18.72 -15.51
N ALA A 103 14.86 19.70 -16.20
CA ALA A 103 15.42 20.18 -17.47
C ALA A 103 16.85 20.68 -17.28
N LEU A 104 17.12 21.42 -16.19
CA LEU A 104 18.44 21.92 -15.82
C LEU A 104 19.41 20.81 -15.39
N GLN A 105 18.98 19.82 -14.59
CA GLN A 105 19.82 18.67 -14.24
C GLN A 105 20.21 17.83 -15.45
N ALA A 106 19.31 17.68 -16.43
CA ALA A 106 19.60 16.97 -17.67
C ALA A 106 20.63 17.72 -18.53
N THR A 107 20.73 19.04 -18.40
CA THR A 107 21.71 19.87 -19.13
C THR A 107 23.04 20.07 -18.40
N THR A 108 23.09 19.90 -17.08
CA THR A 108 24.27 20.27 -16.28
C THR A 108 24.79 19.07 -15.48
N SER A 109 25.85 18.42 -15.99
CA SER A 109 26.54 17.35 -15.29
C SER A 109 27.44 17.90 -14.16
N GLY A 110 26.88 18.05 -12.96
CA GLY A 110 27.62 18.03 -11.69
C GLY A 110 28.36 19.30 -11.26
N ILE A 111 28.08 19.69 -10.00
CA ILE A 111 28.91 20.51 -9.11
C ILE A 111 29.11 21.97 -9.56
N ASP A 112 28.08 22.81 -9.36
CA ASP A 112 28.17 24.24 -8.95
C ASP A 112 26.76 24.84 -8.75
N PHE A 113 25.86 24.06 -8.12
CA PHE A 113 24.41 24.27 -8.22
C PHE A 113 23.86 25.49 -7.47
N ALA A 114 24.41 25.85 -6.29
CA ALA A 114 23.87 26.98 -5.52
C ALA A 114 24.28 28.34 -6.10
N GLU A 115 25.48 28.41 -6.69
CA GLU A 115 26.00 29.64 -7.29
C GLU A 115 25.43 29.85 -8.70
N ASP A 116 25.25 28.79 -9.50
CA ASP A 116 24.67 28.93 -10.84
C ASP A 116 23.17 29.18 -10.85
N VAL A 117 22.38 28.64 -9.92
CA VAL A 117 20.95 29.00 -9.84
C VAL A 117 20.80 30.47 -9.46
N TYR A 118 21.61 30.96 -8.50
CA TYR A 118 21.64 32.37 -8.14
C TYR A 118 22.20 33.26 -9.25
N ASN A 119 23.24 32.82 -9.98
CA ASN A 119 23.88 33.57 -11.07
C ASN A 119 23.06 33.54 -12.37
N VAL A 120 22.36 32.46 -12.70
CA VAL A 120 21.38 32.43 -13.80
C VAL A 120 20.19 33.32 -13.47
N TYR A 121 19.75 33.36 -12.20
CA TYR A 121 18.73 34.30 -11.74
C TYR A 121 19.19 35.78 -11.79
N ALA A 122 20.40 36.07 -11.30
CA ALA A 122 20.98 37.42 -11.32
C ALA A 122 21.30 37.89 -12.75
N SER A 123 21.79 36.99 -13.61
CA SER A 123 22.10 37.30 -15.01
C SER A 123 20.87 37.39 -15.90
N SER A 124 19.73 36.78 -15.53
CA SER A 124 18.44 37.04 -16.21
C SER A 124 18.00 38.50 -16.00
N HIS A 125 18.23 39.08 -14.82
CA HIS A 125 17.98 40.50 -14.55
C HIS A 125 18.95 41.41 -15.34
N THR A 126 20.23 41.02 -15.46
CA THR A 126 21.22 41.81 -16.21
C THR A 126 21.04 41.72 -17.73
N ARG A 127 20.69 40.53 -18.28
CA ARG A 127 20.43 40.34 -19.72
C ARG A 127 19.13 41.01 -20.17
N SER A 128 18.15 41.12 -19.29
CA SER A 128 16.89 41.83 -19.55
C SER A 128 17.12 43.33 -19.67
N GLY A 129 17.92 43.92 -18.77
CA GLY A 129 18.36 45.32 -18.88
C GLY A 129 19.22 45.61 -20.11
N ALA A 130 20.07 44.66 -20.52
CA ALA A 130 20.91 44.82 -21.72
C ALA A 130 20.12 44.72 -23.04
N ARG A 131 19.09 43.86 -23.12
CA ARG A 131 18.16 43.84 -24.26
C ARG A 131 17.30 45.11 -24.31
N PHE A 132 16.96 45.67 -23.15
CA PHE A 132 16.23 46.94 -23.02
C PHE A 132 17.03 48.11 -23.62
N SER A 133 18.34 48.21 -23.33
CA SER A 133 19.18 49.28 -23.91
C SER A 133 19.36 49.12 -25.42
N THR A 134 19.41 47.89 -25.92
CA THR A 134 19.61 47.60 -27.35
C THR A 134 18.35 47.90 -28.18
N LEU A 135 17.15 47.67 -27.64
CA LEU A 135 15.88 48.02 -28.29
C LEU A 135 15.64 49.54 -28.31
N LEU A 136 15.96 50.25 -27.22
CA LEU A 136 15.87 51.71 -27.15
C LEU A 136 16.90 52.43 -28.02
N THR A 137 18.09 51.86 -28.23
CA THR A 137 19.14 52.45 -29.08
C THR A 137 19.01 52.06 -30.55
N GLY A 138 18.46 50.88 -30.86
CA GLY A 138 18.21 50.43 -32.24
C GLY A 138 17.11 51.22 -32.97
N GLU A 139 16.06 51.67 -32.27
CA GLU A 139 14.98 52.48 -32.87
C GLU A 139 15.38 53.94 -33.16
N GLN A 140 16.44 54.47 -32.55
CA GLN A 140 16.97 55.79 -32.92
C GLN A 140 17.78 55.77 -34.23
N ALA A 141 18.15 54.59 -34.73
CA ALA A 141 19.02 54.46 -35.91
C ALA A 141 18.28 54.23 -37.24
N SER A 142 16.97 53.95 -37.24
CA SER A 142 16.21 53.75 -38.49
C SER A 142 15.01 54.70 -38.55
N GLY A 143 15.01 55.63 -39.52
CA GLY A 143 13.97 56.64 -39.74
C GLY A 143 12.65 56.08 -40.29
N GLY A 144 12.05 55.13 -39.58
CA GLY A 144 10.74 54.55 -39.85
C GLY A 144 9.65 55.13 -38.95
N ASN A 145 8.43 55.25 -39.48
CA ASN A 145 7.28 55.90 -38.88
C ASN A 145 6.96 55.39 -37.44
N PRO A 146 7.04 56.22 -36.39
CA PRO A 146 7.13 55.78 -34.99
C PRO A 146 5.79 55.39 -34.33
N SER A 147 4.70 55.30 -35.07
CA SER A 147 3.36 55.11 -34.49
C SER A 147 2.88 53.64 -34.39
N LEU A 148 3.47 52.71 -35.14
CA LEU A 148 3.05 51.29 -35.16
C LEU A 148 3.97 50.35 -34.36
N GLY A 149 5.27 50.67 -34.23
CA GLY A 149 6.21 49.89 -33.41
C GLY A 149 6.07 50.14 -31.90
N LYS A 150 5.65 51.35 -31.51
CA LYS A 150 5.47 51.73 -30.10
C LYS A 150 4.40 50.89 -29.38
N THR A 151 3.29 50.56 -30.04
CA THR A 151 2.19 49.82 -29.42
C THR A 151 2.53 48.35 -29.16
N GLU A 152 3.22 47.68 -30.08
CA GLU A 152 3.68 46.30 -29.85
C GLU A 152 4.82 46.23 -28.84
N SER A 153 5.76 47.18 -28.88
CA SER A 153 6.87 47.24 -27.92
C SER A 153 6.38 47.58 -26.51
N LEU A 154 5.43 48.51 -26.36
CA LEU A 154 4.79 48.82 -25.07
C LEU A 154 3.97 47.65 -24.53
N ALA A 155 3.19 46.96 -25.37
CA ALA A 155 2.45 45.78 -24.95
C ALA A 155 3.36 44.63 -24.49
N LYS A 156 4.53 44.48 -25.12
CA LYS A 156 5.57 43.52 -24.70
C LYS A 156 6.24 43.93 -23.39
N ILE A 157 6.42 45.24 -23.14
CA ILE A 157 6.96 45.77 -21.88
C ILE A 157 5.96 45.58 -20.74
N GLU A 158 4.68 45.91 -20.94
CA GLU A 158 3.63 45.69 -19.93
C GLU A 158 3.43 44.20 -19.63
N ALA A 159 3.51 43.34 -20.65
CA ALA A 159 3.51 41.90 -20.47
C ALA A 159 4.76 41.40 -19.70
N PHE A 160 5.91 42.06 -19.85
CA PHE A 160 7.13 41.70 -19.13
C PHE A 160 7.10 42.18 -17.67
N ASP A 161 6.68 43.42 -17.42
CA ASP A 161 6.55 43.97 -16.06
C ASP A 161 5.50 43.22 -15.23
N SER A 162 4.40 42.80 -15.84
CA SER A 162 3.40 41.95 -15.17
C SER A 162 3.93 40.55 -14.86
N LEU A 163 4.75 39.96 -15.73
CA LEU A 163 5.45 38.70 -15.45
C LEU A 163 6.50 38.84 -14.34
N SER A 164 7.25 39.96 -14.31
CA SER A 164 8.21 40.25 -13.26
C SER A 164 7.55 40.42 -11.89
N TYR A 165 6.41 41.12 -11.82
CA TYR A 165 5.66 41.28 -10.57
C TYR A 165 5.03 39.97 -10.09
N ASP A 166 4.41 39.19 -10.99
CA ASP A 166 3.88 37.86 -10.68
C ASP A 166 4.97 36.91 -10.18
N LEU A 167 6.16 36.96 -10.78
CA LEU A 167 7.30 36.16 -10.34
C LEU A 167 7.84 36.61 -8.96
N GLU A 168 8.00 37.91 -8.74
CA GLU A 168 8.44 38.45 -7.45
C GLU A 168 7.45 38.13 -6.33
N TYR A 169 6.15 38.27 -6.60
CA TYR A 169 5.09 37.89 -5.67
C TYR A 169 5.13 36.39 -5.31
N ARG A 170 5.34 35.51 -6.31
CA ARG A 170 5.50 34.06 -6.11
C ARG A 170 6.72 33.70 -5.29
N LEU A 171 7.82 34.43 -5.45
CA LEU A 171 9.05 34.21 -4.68
C LEU A 171 8.90 34.67 -3.23
N GLN A 172 8.13 35.72 -2.98
CA GLN A 172 7.83 36.21 -1.64
C GLN A 172 6.77 35.36 -0.92
N ASN A 173 5.90 34.66 -1.67
CA ASN A 173 4.79 33.87 -1.12
C ASN A 173 4.72 32.45 -1.74
N PRO A 174 5.79 31.64 -1.68
CA PRO A 174 5.85 30.36 -2.39
C PRO A 174 4.74 29.39 -1.95
N GLU A 175 4.33 29.48 -0.69
CA GLU A 175 3.26 28.67 -0.08
C GLU A 175 1.95 28.73 -0.87
N GLN A 176 1.59 29.90 -1.40
CA GLN A 176 0.33 30.14 -2.13
C GLN A 176 0.29 29.44 -3.51
N PHE A 177 1.45 28.99 -3.98
CA PHE A 177 1.62 28.38 -5.29
C PHE A 177 1.94 26.90 -5.22
N PHE A 178 2.05 26.30 -4.02
CA PHE A 178 2.25 24.86 -3.92
C PHE A 178 1.06 24.11 -4.53
N ASP A 179 1.36 23.21 -5.45
CA ASP A 179 0.38 22.40 -6.20
C ASP A 179 0.79 20.92 -6.27
N SER A 180 1.89 20.59 -5.60
CA SER A 180 2.53 19.29 -5.62
C SER A 180 3.06 18.91 -4.25
N LEU A 181 3.23 17.61 -4.02
CA LEU A 181 3.72 17.01 -2.79
C LEU A 181 4.92 16.12 -3.09
N LYS A 182 6.04 16.39 -2.45
CA LYS A 182 7.21 15.54 -2.41
C LYS A 182 7.14 14.71 -1.15
N LEU A 183 7.19 13.39 -1.31
CA LEU A 183 7.08 12.43 -0.22
C LEU A 183 8.30 11.53 -0.21
N ALA A 184 8.96 11.42 0.95
CA ALA A 184 10.03 10.47 1.18
C ALA A 184 9.78 9.70 2.48
N PHE A 185 10.12 8.42 2.49
CA PHE A 185 10.04 7.57 3.68
C PHE A 185 10.95 6.35 3.54
N SER A 186 11.20 5.67 4.66
CA SER A 186 11.89 4.38 4.72
C SER A 186 10.90 3.31 5.16
N LEU A 187 10.96 2.13 4.56
CA LEU A 187 10.12 0.99 4.91
C LEU A 187 11.00 -0.21 5.19
N THR A 188 10.79 -0.84 6.34
CA THR A 188 11.42 -2.11 6.73
C THR A 188 10.30 -3.12 7.01
N LEU A 189 10.49 -4.39 6.64
CA LEU A 189 9.44 -5.41 6.73
C LEU A 189 9.93 -6.63 7.50
N SER A 190 9.07 -7.27 8.29
CA SER A 190 9.41 -8.55 8.91
C SER A 190 9.32 -9.76 7.96
N HIS A 191 8.89 -9.53 6.71
CA HIS A 191 8.68 -10.56 5.69
C HIS A 191 8.98 -10.04 4.29
N THR A 192 9.40 -10.94 3.40
CA THR A 192 9.53 -10.63 1.97
C THR A 192 8.15 -10.47 1.34
N LEU A 193 7.92 -9.36 0.66
CA LEU A 193 6.70 -9.06 -0.06
C LEU A 193 6.97 -8.98 -1.55
N LYS A 194 6.14 -9.69 -2.32
CA LYS A 194 6.09 -9.56 -3.77
C LYS A 194 5.02 -8.54 -4.15
N ASN A 195 5.28 -7.78 -5.21
CA ASN A 195 4.33 -6.82 -5.78
C ASN A 195 3.77 -5.84 -4.74
N ALA A 196 4.62 -5.32 -3.86
CA ALA A 196 4.21 -4.38 -2.84
C ALA A 196 3.82 -3.04 -3.46
N TYR A 197 2.81 -2.40 -2.87
CA TYR A 197 2.37 -1.06 -3.24
C TYR A 197 1.92 -0.29 -2.00
N ALA A 198 1.97 1.04 -2.08
CA ALA A 198 1.46 1.95 -1.06
C ALA A 198 0.23 2.69 -1.59
N VAL A 199 -0.76 2.87 -0.72
CA VAL A 199 -1.79 3.90 -0.84
C VAL A 199 -1.57 4.91 0.28
N ILE A 200 -1.51 6.19 -0.07
CA ILE A 200 -1.29 7.30 0.86
C ILE A 200 -2.54 8.17 0.82
N LEU A 201 -3.22 8.33 1.95
CA LEU A 201 -4.36 9.25 2.06
C LEU A 201 -3.82 10.61 2.50
N VAL A 202 -3.88 11.57 1.59
CA VAL A 202 -3.48 12.95 1.89
C VAL A 202 -4.72 13.74 2.26
N ARG A 203 -4.75 14.29 3.48
CA ARG A 203 -5.76 15.24 3.91
C ARG A 203 -5.18 16.64 3.79
N PHE A 204 -5.91 17.53 3.13
CA PHE A 204 -5.45 18.88 2.87
C PHE A 204 -6.61 19.88 2.84
N ARG A 205 -6.28 21.15 3.03
CA ARG A 205 -7.18 22.29 2.88
C ARG A 205 -6.76 23.08 1.65
N THR A 206 -7.71 23.82 1.10
CA THR A 206 -7.48 24.82 0.05
C THR A 206 -7.68 26.21 0.63
N ASP A 207 -7.17 27.27 -0.02
CA ASP A 207 -7.13 28.70 0.40
C ASP A 207 -8.42 29.32 1.00
N ASN A 208 -9.55 28.62 1.00
CA ASN A 208 -10.79 29.01 1.70
C ASN A 208 -10.99 28.33 3.07
N GLY A 209 -10.03 27.54 3.55
CA GLY A 209 -9.82 27.11 4.94
C GLY A 209 -10.90 26.27 5.64
N ARG A 210 -12.08 26.07 5.04
CA ARG A 210 -13.24 25.48 5.73
C ARG A 210 -13.48 23.99 5.48
N LYS A 211 -13.01 23.46 4.34
CA LYS A 211 -13.26 22.07 3.95
C LYS A 211 -11.96 21.31 3.88
N VAL A 212 -11.90 20.21 4.63
CA VAL A 212 -10.82 19.23 4.51
C VAL A 212 -11.16 18.33 3.32
N HIS A 213 -10.25 18.28 2.37
CA HIS A 213 -10.27 17.37 1.23
C HIS A 213 -9.38 16.17 1.55
N GLN A 214 -9.74 15.02 0.99
CA GLN A 214 -8.93 13.81 1.09
C GLN A 214 -8.68 13.27 -0.30
N ARG A 215 -7.43 12.96 -0.62
CA ARG A 215 -7.01 12.41 -1.91
C ARG A 215 -6.19 11.14 -1.70
N PRO A 216 -6.64 9.98 -2.21
CA PRO A 216 -5.83 8.79 -2.22
C PRO A 216 -4.78 8.89 -3.33
N LEU A 217 -3.53 8.69 -2.96
CA LEU A 217 -2.39 8.56 -3.86
C LEU A 217 -1.91 7.12 -3.84
N HIS A 218 -1.35 6.61 -4.93
CA HIS A 218 -0.83 5.24 -4.98
C HIS A 218 0.53 5.16 -5.66
N ARG A 219 1.38 4.23 -5.19
CA ARG A 219 2.71 3.95 -5.77
C ARG A 219 3.06 2.48 -5.68
N VAL A 220 3.63 1.94 -6.76
CA VAL A 220 4.22 0.59 -6.78
C VAL A 220 5.59 0.65 -6.10
N LEU A 221 5.81 -0.21 -5.12
CA LEU A 221 7.08 -0.34 -4.39
C LEU A 221 7.92 -1.51 -4.95
N GLY A 222 7.27 -2.50 -5.56
CA GLY A 222 7.91 -3.67 -6.15
C GLY A 222 8.17 -4.78 -5.13
N GLU A 223 9.23 -5.55 -5.32
CA GLU A 223 9.66 -6.54 -4.34
C GLU A 223 10.40 -5.86 -3.19
N LEU A 224 10.11 -6.31 -1.96
CA LEU A 224 10.72 -5.82 -0.73
C LEU A 224 11.14 -7.01 0.11
N ASN A 225 12.42 -7.08 0.47
CA ASN A 225 12.96 -8.21 1.21
C ASN A 225 12.73 -8.06 2.72
N LYS A 226 12.65 -9.19 3.40
CA LYS A 226 12.66 -9.25 4.86
C LYS A 226 13.90 -8.55 5.43
N ASP A 227 13.70 -7.78 6.50
CA ASP A 227 14.72 -7.06 7.27
C ASP A 227 15.57 -6.04 6.47
N GLU A 228 15.20 -5.78 5.21
CA GLU A 228 15.83 -4.75 4.38
C GLU A 228 15.07 -3.43 4.51
N SER A 229 15.77 -2.37 4.92
CA SER A 229 15.22 -1.02 4.93
C SER A 229 15.41 -0.36 3.57
N ARG A 230 14.31 -0.01 2.91
CA ARG A 230 14.33 0.64 1.59
C ARG A 230 13.77 2.06 1.65
N ASN A 231 14.50 2.99 1.03
CA ASN A 231 14.10 4.39 0.93
C ASN A 231 13.25 4.62 -0.33
N PHE A 232 12.14 5.33 -0.18
CA PHE A 232 11.26 5.73 -1.26
C PHE A 232 11.20 7.25 -1.37
N ARG A 233 11.11 7.74 -2.60
CA ARG A 233 10.92 9.16 -2.92
C ARG A 233 9.94 9.27 -4.07
N PHE A 234 8.86 10.02 -3.86
CA PHE A 234 7.80 10.20 -4.82
C PHE A 234 7.41 11.67 -4.91
N ASN A 235 7.05 12.09 -6.12
CA ASN A 235 6.44 13.38 -6.36
C ASN A 235 5.00 13.14 -6.83
N PHE A 236 4.08 13.96 -6.33
CA PHE A 236 2.66 13.91 -6.66
C PHE A 236 2.18 15.30 -7.01
N SER A 237 1.74 15.51 -8.23
CA SER A 237 1.19 16.78 -8.69
C SER A 237 -0.35 16.77 -8.73
N GLY A 238 -0.93 17.90 -9.09
CA GLY A 238 -2.37 18.06 -9.30
C GLY A 238 -3.15 18.30 -8.01
N PHE A 239 -2.49 18.81 -6.97
CA PHE A 239 -3.20 19.47 -5.88
C PHE A 239 -3.64 20.86 -6.35
N PRO A 240 -4.71 21.42 -5.77
CA PRO A 240 -5.03 22.83 -5.96
C PRO A 240 -3.85 23.72 -5.54
N SER A 241 -3.65 24.85 -6.21
CA SER A 241 -2.66 25.84 -5.79
C SER A 241 -2.95 26.30 -4.36
N GLY A 242 -1.89 26.49 -3.58
CA GLY A 242 -1.97 26.97 -2.20
C GLY A 242 -2.46 25.91 -1.21
N PHE A 243 -2.47 24.62 -1.58
CA PHE A 243 -2.99 23.61 -0.65
C PHE A 243 -2.14 23.52 0.62
N GLU A 244 -2.82 23.40 1.75
CA GLU A 244 -2.20 23.18 3.05
C GLU A 244 -2.40 21.71 3.45
N MET A 245 -1.30 20.97 3.61
CA MET A 245 -1.36 19.59 4.07
C MET A 245 -1.72 19.54 5.56
N GLU A 246 -2.74 18.76 5.91
CA GLU A 246 -3.20 18.58 7.28
C GLU A 246 -2.71 17.28 7.88
N ASP A 247 -2.78 16.18 7.13
CA ASP A 247 -2.46 14.84 7.62
C ASP A 247 -2.09 13.87 6.49
N LEU A 248 -1.33 12.83 6.84
CA LEU A 248 -0.86 11.77 5.94
C LEU A 248 -1.04 10.40 6.58
N GLU A 249 -1.81 9.55 5.93
CA GLU A 249 -2.01 8.17 6.34
C GLU A 249 -1.41 7.20 5.31
N PHE A 250 -0.63 6.22 5.78
CA PHE A 250 0.05 5.26 4.93
C PHE A 250 -0.62 3.89 5.03
N HIS A 251 -0.88 3.27 3.89
CA HIS A 251 -1.41 1.92 3.79
C HIS A 251 -0.52 1.11 2.85
N PHE A 252 0.15 0.09 3.38
CA PHE A 252 1.03 -0.78 2.60
C PHE A 252 0.30 -2.07 2.26
N TYR A 253 0.49 -2.56 1.04
CA TYR A 253 -0.19 -3.76 0.57
C TYR A 253 0.76 -4.70 -0.16
N SER A 254 0.39 -5.98 -0.16
CA SER A 254 0.92 -6.99 -1.07
C SER A 254 -0.22 -7.93 -1.48
N THR A 255 -0.44 -8.07 -2.80
CA THR A 255 -1.49 -8.94 -3.36
C THR A 255 -2.89 -8.66 -2.77
N GLY A 256 -3.25 -7.38 -2.64
CA GLY A 256 -4.55 -6.94 -2.09
C GLY A 256 -4.65 -6.97 -0.57
N LEU A 257 -3.60 -7.41 0.12
CA LEU A 257 -3.60 -7.57 1.56
C LEU A 257 -2.80 -6.46 2.19
N GLU A 258 -3.47 -5.75 3.09
CA GLU A 258 -2.86 -4.65 3.79
C GLU A 258 -1.98 -5.14 4.95
N ILE A 259 -0.89 -4.41 5.16
CA ILE A 259 0.16 -4.72 6.11
C ILE A 259 0.31 -3.49 7.01
N PRO A 260 -0.03 -3.61 8.30
CA PRO A 260 0.03 -2.50 9.22
C PRO A 260 1.48 -2.12 9.50
N HIS A 261 1.69 -0.84 9.76
CA HIS A 261 2.90 -0.29 10.36
C HIS A 261 2.57 0.22 11.78
N GLN A 262 3.58 0.65 12.51
CA GLN A 262 3.44 1.04 13.92
C GLN A 262 2.46 2.21 14.16
N ASP A 263 2.19 3.03 13.14
CA ASP A 263 1.25 4.16 13.21
C ASP A 263 -0.10 3.86 12.53
N SER A 264 -0.36 2.60 12.15
CA SER A 264 -1.66 2.25 11.57
C SER A 264 -2.79 2.47 12.57
N PRO A 265 -3.94 3.06 12.17
CA PRO A 265 -4.99 3.40 13.11
C PRO A 265 -5.58 2.20 13.84
N GLY A 266 -5.75 2.34 15.16
CA GLY A 266 -6.32 1.29 15.99
C GLY A 266 -5.49 0.00 16.03
N LEU A 267 -4.18 0.09 15.78
CA LEU A 267 -3.27 -1.04 15.92
C LEU A 267 -3.25 -1.52 17.37
N ILE A 268 -3.69 -2.75 17.58
CA ILE A 268 -3.67 -3.45 18.86
C ILE A 268 -3.06 -4.84 18.67
N GLU A 269 -2.21 -5.24 19.61
CA GLU A 269 -1.74 -6.62 19.68
C GLU A 269 -2.83 -7.48 20.33
N MET A 270 -3.16 -8.59 19.68
CA MET A 270 -4.15 -9.55 20.12
C MET A 270 -3.48 -10.86 20.46
N ASN A 271 -3.89 -11.45 21.58
CA ASN A 271 -3.57 -12.84 21.87
C ASN A 271 -4.35 -13.77 20.91
N ASP A 272 -3.99 -15.05 20.94
CA ASP A 272 -4.54 -16.04 20.01
C ASP A 272 -6.02 -16.31 20.19
N GLU A 273 -6.52 -16.28 21.42
CA GLU A 273 -7.92 -16.57 21.72
C GLU A 273 -8.81 -15.42 21.25
N ASP A 274 -8.43 -14.17 21.48
CA ASP A 274 -9.17 -13.00 21.01
C ASP A 274 -9.17 -12.93 19.47
N SER A 275 -8.03 -13.26 18.87
CA SER A 275 -7.86 -13.31 17.42
C SER A 275 -8.74 -14.39 16.80
N PHE A 276 -8.77 -15.56 17.44
CA PHE A 276 -9.62 -16.67 17.04
C PHE A 276 -11.09 -16.28 17.16
N ALA A 277 -11.52 -15.71 18.30
CA ALA A 277 -12.90 -15.27 18.52
C ALA A 277 -13.36 -14.25 17.46
N TYR A 278 -12.51 -13.25 17.18
CA TYR A 278 -12.78 -12.26 16.14
C TYR A 278 -12.94 -12.89 14.75
N LEU A 279 -11.98 -13.73 14.34
CA LEU A 279 -12.01 -14.41 13.05
C LEU A 279 -13.15 -15.42 12.95
N LEU A 280 -13.50 -16.09 14.05
CA LEU A 280 -14.62 -17.02 14.11
C LEU A 280 -15.95 -16.27 13.92
N ALA A 281 -16.12 -15.10 14.52
CA ALA A 281 -17.30 -14.26 14.32
C ALA A 281 -17.41 -13.80 12.85
N LYS A 282 -16.32 -13.31 12.26
CA LYS A 282 -16.27 -12.94 10.83
C LYS A 282 -16.54 -14.14 9.94
N TYR A 283 -15.95 -15.29 10.27
CA TYR A 283 -16.16 -16.55 9.56
C TYR A 283 -17.64 -16.91 9.61
N LYS A 284 -18.29 -16.97 10.78
CA LYS A 284 -19.72 -17.33 10.91
C LYS A 284 -20.66 -16.50 10.02
N ASN A 285 -20.31 -15.25 9.74
CA ASN A 285 -21.11 -14.35 8.90
C ASN A 285 -20.87 -14.51 7.38
N GLY A 286 -19.82 -15.23 6.96
CA GLY A 286 -19.49 -15.42 5.54
C GLY A 286 -20.31 -16.53 4.85
N ALA A 287 -20.57 -16.36 3.55
CA ALA A 287 -21.18 -17.40 2.71
C ALA A 287 -20.19 -18.56 2.43
N GLY A 288 -20.69 -19.80 2.39
CA GLY A 288 -19.92 -20.97 1.96
C GLY A 288 -20.29 -22.27 2.68
N LYS A 289 -19.81 -23.38 2.13
CA LYS A 289 -19.77 -24.72 2.76
C LYS A 289 -18.31 -25.16 2.97
N PRO A 290 -17.52 -24.54 3.85
CA PRO A 290 -16.18 -25.04 4.12
C PRO A 290 -16.29 -26.25 5.03
N GLU A 291 -15.49 -27.27 4.75
CA GLU A 291 -15.05 -28.25 5.76
C GLU A 291 -14.35 -27.50 6.91
N PRO A 292 -14.16 -28.11 8.09
CA PRO A 292 -13.43 -27.46 9.16
C PRO A 292 -12.02 -27.06 8.73
N ILE A 293 -11.59 -25.87 9.12
CA ILE A 293 -10.28 -25.32 8.74
C ILE A 293 -9.48 -25.05 10.01
N LEU A 294 -8.27 -25.58 10.10
CA LEU A 294 -7.36 -25.33 11.21
C LEU A 294 -7.01 -23.83 11.29
N PHE A 295 -7.14 -23.23 12.48
CA PHE A 295 -6.91 -21.80 12.70
C PHE A 295 -5.44 -21.40 12.49
N LYS A 296 -4.52 -22.22 12.99
CA LYS A 296 -3.07 -22.03 12.87
C LYS A 296 -2.40 -23.37 12.54
N PRO A 297 -1.36 -23.39 11.70
CA PRO A 297 -0.55 -24.58 11.51
C PRO A 297 -0.10 -25.12 12.84
N LEU A 298 -0.08 -26.44 12.93
CA LEU A 298 0.54 -27.11 14.03
C LEU A 298 2.07 -26.98 13.91
N ASP A 299 2.71 -26.52 14.96
CA ASP A 299 4.15 -26.61 15.10
C ASP A 299 4.54 -28.09 15.20
N SER A 300 5.48 -28.53 14.35
CA SER A 300 5.95 -29.91 14.34
C SER A 300 6.82 -30.21 15.56
N GLY A 301 7.51 -29.23 16.14
CA GLY A 301 8.45 -29.42 17.24
C GLY A 301 7.83 -30.12 18.46
N PRO A 302 6.72 -29.62 19.03
CA PRO A 302 6.05 -30.28 20.15
C PRO A 302 5.58 -31.70 19.81
N VAL A 303 5.08 -31.93 18.58
CA VAL A 303 4.67 -33.28 18.16
C VAL A 303 5.86 -34.23 18.09
N MET A 304 6.96 -33.79 17.46
CA MET A 304 8.17 -34.60 17.29
C MET A 304 8.89 -34.86 18.62
N SER A 305 8.61 -34.07 19.67
CA SER A 305 9.10 -34.35 21.02
C SER A 305 8.36 -35.49 21.73
N LEU A 306 7.15 -35.82 21.26
CA LEU A 306 6.27 -36.83 21.88
C LEU A 306 6.27 -38.17 21.13
N ILE A 307 6.46 -38.16 19.82
CA ILE A 307 6.41 -39.36 18.96
C ILE A 307 7.46 -39.29 17.83
N SER A 308 7.91 -40.45 17.37
CA SER A 308 8.89 -40.57 16.27
C SER A 308 8.30 -40.17 14.90
N PRO A 309 9.14 -39.75 13.93
CA PRO A 309 8.68 -39.45 12.56
C PRO A 309 7.95 -40.61 11.88
N GLU A 310 8.35 -41.85 12.15
CA GLU A 310 7.68 -43.06 11.65
C GLU A 310 6.28 -43.22 12.24
N GLU A 311 6.11 -42.92 13.54
CA GLU A 311 4.80 -42.91 14.20
C GLU A 311 3.91 -41.80 13.66
N VAL A 312 4.43 -40.59 13.44
CA VAL A 312 3.66 -39.46 12.86
C VAL A 312 2.98 -39.84 11.54
N ARG A 313 3.66 -40.66 10.72
CA ARG A 313 3.13 -41.14 9.42
C ARG A 313 2.05 -42.22 9.56
N ARG A 314 2.00 -42.93 10.69
CA ARG A 314 1.07 -44.05 10.96
C ARG A 314 -0.15 -43.63 11.75
N VAL A 315 0.00 -42.63 12.63
CA VAL A 315 -1.07 -42.13 13.51
C VAL A 315 -2.15 -41.47 12.66
N LYS A 316 -3.40 -41.87 12.94
CA LYS A 316 -4.60 -41.22 12.40
C LYS A 316 -5.32 -40.50 13.52
N VAL A 317 -5.90 -39.37 13.19
CA VAL A 317 -6.65 -38.52 14.12
C VAL A 317 -8.13 -38.64 13.74
N ASP A 318 -8.94 -39.11 14.68
CA ASP A 318 -10.38 -38.98 14.64
C ASP A 318 -10.77 -37.71 15.39
N LEU A 319 -11.12 -36.66 14.64
CA LEU A 319 -11.28 -35.30 15.12
C LEU A 319 -12.75 -34.90 15.06
N LEU A 320 -13.34 -34.54 16.19
CA LEU A 320 -14.64 -33.86 16.23
C LEU A 320 -14.42 -32.36 16.44
N VAL A 321 -14.78 -31.56 15.43
CA VAL A 321 -14.78 -30.10 15.50
C VAL A 321 -16.16 -29.59 15.86
N ARG A 322 -16.26 -28.87 16.98
CA ARG A 322 -17.52 -28.29 17.48
C ARG A 322 -17.81 -26.93 16.84
N LYS A 323 -19.03 -26.42 17.04
CA LYS A 323 -19.51 -25.13 16.46
C LYS A 323 -18.80 -23.88 17.00
N ASP A 324 -18.18 -24.00 18.16
CA ASP A 324 -17.33 -22.96 18.75
C ASP A 324 -15.87 -23.07 18.28
N GLY A 325 -15.53 -24.12 17.52
CA GLY A 325 -14.20 -24.38 17.01
C GLY A 325 -13.25 -25.04 17.98
N THR A 326 -13.74 -25.46 19.15
CA THR A 326 -13.05 -26.42 20.01
C THR A 326 -13.06 -27.80 19.38
N VAL A 327 -12.13 -28.64 19.78
CA VAL A 327 -12.02 -30.00 19.28
C VAL A 327 -11.97 -31.02 20.40
N SER A 328 -12.39 -32.23 20.09
CA SER A 328 -12.08 -33.44 20.86
C SER A 328 -11.57 -34.47 19.88
N MET A 329 -10.62 -35.31 20.30
CA MET A 329 -10.04 -36.27 19.38
C MET A 329 -9.58 -37.57 20.01
N ASP A 330 -9.57 -38.59 19.16
CA ASP A 330 -8.99 -39.89 19.45
C ASP A 330 -7.81 -40.16 18.50
N LEU A 331 -6.71 -40.63 19.08
CA LEU A 331 -5.52 -41.04 18.33
C LEU A 331 -5.60 -42.53 18.03
N VAL A 332 -5.61 -42.87 16.74
CA VAL A 332 -5.65 -44.24 16.25
C VAL A 332 -4.25 -44.65 15.81
N ASN A 333 -3.83 -45.87 16.17
CA ASN A 333 -2.50 -46.44 15.90
C ASN A 333 -1.34 -45.77 16.68
N LEU A 334 -1.61 -45.30 17.90
CA LEU A 334 -0.57 -44.88 18.84
C LEU A 334 -0.56 -45.82 20.05
N GLU A 335 0.50 -46.61 20.19
CA GLU A 335 0.59 -47.67 21.21
C GLU A 335 1.01 -47.13 22.59
N THR A 336 1.77 -46.04 22.61
CA THR A 336 2.35 -45.48 23.83
C THR A 336 1.35 -44.60 24.57
N ALA A 337 0.82 -45.08 25.70
CA ALA A 337 -0.21 -44.38 26.48
C ALA A 337 0.22 -42.97 26.97
N SER A 338 1.48 -42.79 27.38
CA SER A 338 1.99 -41.47 27.81
C SER A 338 2.08 -40.48 26.66
N ALA A 339 2.60 -40.91 25.50
CA ALA A 339 2.66 -40.11 24.29
C ALA A 339 1.25 -39.76 23.78
N SER A 340 0.31 -40.70 23.87
CA SER A 340 -1.10 -40.49 23.53
C SER A 340 -1.73 -39.38 24.37
N THR A 341 -1.60 -39.43 25.70
CA THR A 341 -2.15 -38.38 26.58
C THR A 341 -1.55 -37.01 26.29
N GLY A 342 -0.21 -36.92 26.16
CA GLY A 342 0.46 -35.65 25.88
C GLY A 342 0.09 -35.07 24.51
N LEU A 343 0.02 -35.93 23.49
CA LEU A 343 -0.32 -35.51 22.14
C LEU A 343 -1.80 -35.12 22.04
N THR A 344 -2.71 -35.87 22.65
CA THR A 344 -4.13 -35.50 22.71
C THR A 344 -4.31 -34.15 23.41
N GLN A 345 -3.70 -33.93 24.58
CA GLN A 345 -3.79 -32.64 25.28
C GLN A 345 -3.27 -31.47 24.43
N TYR A 346 -2.14 -31.67 23.74
CA TYR A 346 -1.57 -30.66 22.86
C TYR A 346 -2.51 -30.34 21.68
N LEU A 347 -3.01 -31.37 21.01
CA LEU A 347 -3.87 -31.22 19.85
C LEU A 347 -5.27 -30.70 20.23
N GLU A 348 -5.80 -31.02 21.41
CA GLU A 348 -7.06 -30.47 21.93
C GLU A 348 -6.95 -28.97 22.25
N GLY A 349 -5.73 -28.48 22.47
CA GLY A 349 -5.43 -27.04 22.56
C GLY A 349 -5.63 -26.28 21.24
N LEU A 350 -5.74 -26.98 20.10
CA LEU A 350 -5.92 -26.35 18.80
C LEU A 350 -7.31 -25.73 18.63
N ARG A 351 -7.40 -24.82 17.67
CA ARG A 351 -8.63 -24.14 17.29
C ARG A 351 -8.92 -24.36 15.81
N PHE A 352 -10.19 -24.54 15.48
CA PHE A 352 -10.65 -24.73 14.11
C PHE A 352 -11.80 -23.77 13.80
N PHE A 353 -11.84 -23.27 12.57
CA PHE A 353 -13.09 -22.75 12.03
C PHE A 353 -14.03 -23.95 11.78
N PRO A 354 -15.26 -23.93 12.30
CA PRO A 354 -16.17 -25.05 12.17
C PRO A 354 -16.63 -25.24 10.73
N ALA A 355 -17.11 -26.44 10.40
CA ALA A 355 -17.80 -26.63 9.13
C ALA A 355 -19.05 -25.76 9.05
N LYS A 356 -19.50 -25.44 7.82
CA LYS A 356 -20.77 -24.75 7.61
C LYS A 356 -21.72 -25.52 6.73
N GLU A 357 -22.99 -25.47 7.11
CA GLU A 357 -24.11 -25.88 6.29
C GLU A 357 -25.15 -24.77 6.26
N SER A 358 -25.53 -24.33 5.06
CA SER A 358 -26.50 -23.24 4.86
C SER A 358 -26.17 -21.97 5.65
N GLY A 359 -24.88 -21.61 5.69
CA GLY A 359 -24.38 -20.42 6.40
C GLY A 359 -24.32 -20.56 7.92
N ARG A 360 -24.70 -21.70 8.49
CA ARG A 360 -24.65 -21.95 9.93
C ARG A 360 -23.50 -22.89 10.27
N ALA A 361 -22.80 -22.59 11.37
CA ALA A 361 -21.78 -23.48 11.90
C ALA A 361 -22.41 -24.81 12.35
N ILE A 362 -21.83 -25.92 11.89
CA ILE A 362 -22.21 -27.27 12.27
C ILE A 362 -21.01 -27.99 12.90
N GLU A 363 -21.31 -29.04 13.65
CA GLU A 363 -20.27 -29.96 14.10
C GLU A 363 -19.85 -30.85 12.93
N ALA A 364 -18.57 -31.20 12.87
CA ALA A 364 -18.04 -32.07 11.83
C ALA A 364 -17.01 -33.01 12.42
N ARG A 365 -17.10 -34.28 12.00
CA ARG A 365 -16.13 -35.31 12.33
C ARG A 365 -15.23 -35.55 11.12
N LEU A 366 -13.92 -35.57 11.35
CA LEU A 366 -12.90 -35.76 10.33
C LEU A 366 -12.02 -36.94 10.74
N PHE A 367 -11.64 -37.77 9.78
CA PHE A 367 -10.70 -38.86 9.99
C PHE A 367 -9.52 -38.69 9.03
N LEU A 368 -8.38 -38.24 9.55
CA LEU A 368 -7.26 -37.77 8.75
C LEU A 368 -5.92 -38.26 9.34
N PRO A 369 -4.87 -38.43 8.52
CA PRO A 369 -3.56 -38.76 9.05
C PRO A 369 -2.98 -37.55 9.81
N LEU A 370 -2.23 -37.80 10.89
CA LEU A 370 -1.64 -36.72 11.70
C LEU A 370 -0.75 -35.78 10.88
N THR A 371 -0.09 -36.29 9.84
CA THR A 371 0.67 -35.51 8.85
C THR A 371 -0.14 -34.43 8.13
N SER A 372 -1.47 -34.53 8.09
CA SER A 372 -2.32 -33.49 7.49
C SER A 372 -2.54 -32.28 8.41
N LEU A 373 -2.21 -32.40 9.71
CA LEU A 373 -2.28 -31.29 10.66
C LEU A 373 -0.94 -30.57 10.83
N ILE A 374 0.17 -31.26 10.54
CA ILE A 374 1.54 -30.79 10.80
C ILE A 374 2.17 -30.29 9.51
N HIS A 375 2.83 -29.15 9.56
CA HIS A 375 3.78 -28.78 8.52
C HIS A 375 5.09 -29.52 8.77
N LEU A 376 5.41 -30.52 7.95
CA LEU A 376 6.74 -31.12 7.97
C LEU A 376 7.66 -30.20 7.17
N ASP A 377 8.66 -29.63 7.83
CA ASP A 377 9.78 -28.99 7.14
C ASP A 377 10.58 -30.12 6.47
N GLY A 378 10.59 -30.11 5.13
CA GLY A 378 11.23 -31.14 4.31
C GLY A 378 12.70 -30.88 4.07
#